data_AF-A0AAV8VIT7-F1
#
_entry.id   AF-A0AAV8VIT7-F1
#
_cell.length_a   1.000
_cell.length_b   1.000
_cell.length_c   1.000
_cell.angle_alpha   90.00
_cell.angle_beta   90.00
_cell.angle_gamma   90.00
#
_symmetry.space_group_name_H-M   'P 1'
#
loop_
_entity.id
_entity.type
_entity.pdbx_description
1 polymer ?
#
loop_
_entity_poly.entity_id
_entity_poly.type
_entity_poly.pdbx_seq_one_letter_code
_entity_poly.pdbx_strand_id
1 'polypeptide(L)'
;MKFIYLVKKLNEKLLSFICKLYAETTFSRKNVQLIIDDVKELLTKPLNIFREYILKTINSDHEIKEKDINHFFFEFENIFSSLDTEYLRFKYLEKSNYFVKPIEYIVGQKPDKISNNKTLPKNYTSQFIHIRDSSDLKEFGEDVIFSNAIDECNYLETIGIKVNQNGKEITI
;
A
#
# COMPACT_ATOMS: atom_id res chain seq x y z
N MET A 1 -16.59 -0.62 23.25
CA MET A 1 -15.53 -1.61 22.91
C MET A 1 -15.68 -2.19 21.49
N LYS A 2 -16.90 -2.53 21.01
CA LYS A 2 -17.11 -3.10 19.65
C LYS A 2 -16.82 -2.13 18.48
N PHE A 3 -17.11 -0.84 18.63
CA PHE A 3 -16.92 0.15 17.55
C PHE A 3 -15.44 0.41 17.20
N ILE A 4 -14.60 0.62 18.22
CA ILE A 4 -13.15 0.82 18.03
C ILE A 4 -12.52 -0.37 17.31
N TYR A 5 -12.91 -1.59 17.68
CA TYR A 5 -12.44 -2.81 17.02
C TYR A 5 -12.83 -2.86 15.54
N LEU A 6 -14.07 -2.46 15.21
CA LEU A 6 -14.52 -2.37 13.82
C LEU A 6 -13.69 -1.37 13.02
N VAL A 7 -13.52 -0.14 13.51
CA VAL A 7 -12.73 0.91 12.83
C VAL A 7 -11.30 0.43 12.59
N LYS A 8 -10.69 -0.22 13.58
CA LYS A 8 -9.35 -0.81 13.42
C LYS A 8 -9.31 -1.85 12.29
N LYS A 9 -10.24 -2.81 12.30
CA LYS A 9 -10.30 -3.88 11.29
C LYS A 9 -10.60 -3.33 9.89
N LEU A 10 -11.40 -2.28 9.82
CA LEU A 10 -11.72 -1.55 8.60
C LEU A 10 -10.45 -0.90 8.00
N ASN A 11 -9.67 -0.21 8.85
CA ASN A 11 -8.39 0.39 8.45
C ASN A 11 -7.37 -0.65 7.98
N GLU A 12 -7.26 -1.79 8.66
CA GLU A 12 -6.39 -2.90 8.24
C GLU A 12 -6.75 -3.43 6.84
N LYS A 13 -8.05 -3.61 6.57
CA LYS A 13 -8.52 -4.07 5.25
C LYS A 13 -8.36 -3.01 4.17
N LEU A 14 -8.60 -1.75 4.49
CA LEU A 14 -8.36 -0.63 3.59
C LEU A 14 -6.87 -0.53 3.23
N LEU A 15 -5.97 -0.67 4.20
CA LEU A 15 -4.54 -0.67 3.94
C LEU A 15 -4.15 -1.80 2.99
N SER A 16 -4.61 -3.03 3.25
CA SER A 16 -4.37 -4.17 2.37
C SER A 16 -4.89 -3.93 0.94
N PHE A 17 -6.05 -3.29 0.80
CA PHE A 17 -6.59 -2.91 -0.50
C PHE A 17 -5.67 -1.92 -1.24
N ILE A 18 -5.21 -0.86 -0.57
CA ILE A 18 -4.30 0.13 -1.15
C ILE A 18 -2.95 -0.48 -1.54
N CYS A 19 -2.37 -1.34 -0.67
CA CYS A 19 -1.13 -2.03 -0.97
C CYS A 19 -1.24 -2.89 -2.25
N LYS A 20 -2.36 -3.61 -2.42
CA LYS A 20 -2.61 -4.39 -3.64
C LYS A 20 -2.69 -3.51 -4.88
N LEU A 21 -3.36 -2.36 -4.81
CA LEU A 21 -3.45 -1.43 -5.94
C LEU A 21 -2.07 -0.89 -6.37
N TYR A 22 -1.18 -0.64 -5.41
CA TYR A 22 0.18 -0.18 -5.71
C TYR A 22 1.14 -1.29 -6.13
N ALA A 23 0.87 -2.54 -5.75
CA ALA A 23 1.64 -3.70 -6.19
C ALA A 23 1.41 -4.02 -7.67
N GLU A 24 0.24 -3.64 -8.21
CA GLU A 24 -0.08 -3.86 -9.62
C GLU A 24 0.68 -2.90 -10.55
N THR A 25 1.65 -3.44 -11.28
CA THR A 25 2.53 -2.66 -12.16
C THR A 25 1.81 -1.98 -13.33
N THR A 26 0.61 -2.46 -13.68
CA THR A 26 -0.23 -1.88 -14.73
C THR A 26 -0.95 -0.62 -14.29
N PHE A 27 -1.09 -0.38 -12.99
CA PHE A 27 -1.80 0.78 -12.48
C PHE A 27 -0.87 1.97 -12.28
N SER A 28 -1.13 3.04 -13.03
CA SER A 28 -0.51 4.33 -12.76
C SER A 28 -1.04 4.94 -11.46
N ARG A 29 -0.30 5.88 -10.86
CA ARG A 29 -0.77 6.63 -9.68
C ARG A 29 -2.11 7.33 -9.90
N LYS A 30 -2.34 7.79 -11.14
CA LYS A 30 -3.62 8.37 -11.57
C LYS A 30 -4.75 7.33 -11.54
N ASN A 31 -4.49 6.10 -12.00
CA ASN A 31 -5.47 5.02 -11.96
C ASN A 31 -5.85 4.68 -10.52
N VAL A 32 -4.86 4.62 -9.61
CA VAL A 32 -5.13 4.39 -8.18
C VAL A 32 -6.02 5.47 -7.58
N GLN A 33 -5.78 6.74 -7.91
CA GLN A 33 -6.66 7.83 -7.45
C GLN A 33 -8.08 7.68 -7.99
N LEU A 34 -8.24 7.42 -9.29
CA LEU A 34 -9.55 7.21 -9.91
C LEU A 34 -10.32 6.07 -9.24
N ILE A 35 -9.67 4.93 -8.99
CA ILE A 35 -10.30 3.80 -8.30
C ILE A 35 -10.76 4.19 -6.89
N ILE A 36 -9.95 4.95 -6.14
CA ILE A 36 -10.33 5.41 -4.80
C ILE A 36 -11.54 6.35 -4.88
N ASP A 37 -11.55 7.28 -5.83
CA ASP A 37 -12.65 8.23 -6.01
C ASP A 37 -13.94 7.51 -6.42
N ASP A 38 -13.85 6.54 -7.34
CA ASP A 38 -14.98 5.70 -7.77
C ASP A 38 -15.55 4.88 -6.59
N VAL A 39 -14.68 4.28 -5.76
CA VAL A 39 -15.12 3.52 -4.59
C VAL A 39 -15.77 4.43 -3.54
N LYS A 40 -15.27 5.65 -3.34
CA LYS A 40 -15.91 6.63 -2.47
C LYS A 40 -17.30 6.97 -2.96
N GLU A 41 -17.45 7.30 -4.24
CA GLU A 41 -18.74 7.64 -4.82
C GLU A 41 -19.73 6.46 -4.71
N LEU A 42 -19.26 5.24 -4.98
CA LEU A 42 -20.04 4.02 -4.87
C LEU A 42 -20.61 3.81 -3.45
N LEU A 43 -19.87 4.23 -2.42
CA LEU A 43 -20.25 4.05 -1.03
C LEU A 43 -21.17 5.17 -0.50
N THR A 44 -20.97 6.43 -0.92
CA THR A 44 -21.67 7.59 -0.34
C THR A 44 -23.19 7.49 -0.44
N LYS A 45 -23.75 7.17 -1.62
CA LYS A 45 -25.22 7.13 -1.80
C LYS A 45 -25.87 5.95 -1.06
N PRO A 46 -25.41 4.69 -1.22
CA PRO A 46 -25.99 3.55 -0.50
C PRO A 46 -25.88 3.68 1.02
N LEU A 47 -24.76 4.20 1.55
CA LEU A 47 -24.59 4.39 2.99
C LEU A 47 -25.59 5.39 3.56
N ASN A 48 -25.83 6.50 2.87
CA ASN A 48 -26.82 7.49 3.30
C ASN A 48 -28.23 6.89 3.31
N ILE A 49 -28.62 6.14 2.28
CA ILE A 49 -29.92 5.43 2.25
C ILE A 49 -30.03 4.46 3.43
N PHE A 50 -28.97 3.70 3.70
CA PHE A 50 -28.94 2.74 4.80
C PHE A 50 -29.00 3.44 6.16
N ARG A 51 -28.31 4.57 6.35
CA ARG A 51 -28.37 5.40 7.56
C ARG A 51 -29.82 5.83 7.85
N GLU A 52 -30.48 6.43 6.86
CA GLU A 52 -31.85 6.91 7.00
C GLU A 52 -32.84 5.78 7.33
N TYR A 53 -32.64 4.60 6.74
CA TYR A 53 -33.44 3.41 7.05
C TYR A 53 -33.27 2.96 8.51
N ILE A 54 -32.03 2.88 9.00
CA ILE A 54 -31.73 2.48 10.36
C ILE A 54 -32.26 3.50 11.37
N LEU A 55 -32.07 4.79 11.13
CA LEU A 55 -32.58 5.87 12.00
C LEU A 55 -34.11 5.84 12.11
N LYS A 56 -34.82 5.60 11.01
CA LYS A 56 -36.28 5.44 11.03
C LYS A 56 -36.74 4.22 11.83
N THR A 57 -35.97 3.13 11.77
CA THR A 57 -36.29 1.85 12.44
C THR A 57 -36.03 1.89 13.94
N ILE A 58 -35.06 2.69 14.40
CA ILE A 58 -34.62 2.75 15.81
C ILE A 58 -35.45 3.71 16.68
N ASN A 59 -36.35 4.50 16.09
CA ASN A 59 -37.29 5.37 16.82
C ASN A 59 -38.32 4.61 17.72
N SER A 60 -38.09 3.32 17.98
CA SER A 60 -38.89 2.45 18.83
C SER A 60 -37.96 1.71 19.81
N ASP A 61 -37.77 2.28 21.01
CA ASP A 61 -37.46 1.53 22.24
C ASP A 61 -36.04 0.92 22.48
N HIS A 62 -34.97 1.48 21.90
CA HIS A 62 -33.61 0.90 22.06
C HIS A 62 -32.54 1.78 22.73
N GLU A 63 -31.63 1.12 23.47
CA GLU A 63 -30.42 1.66 24.16
C GLU A 63 -29.40 2.34 23.24
N ILE A 64 -29.52 2.19 21.92
CA ILE A 64 -28.58 2.74 20.94
C ILE A 64 -28.95 4.19 20.67
N LYS A 65 -28.09 5.12 21.05
CA LYS A 65 -28.31 6.54 20.80
C LYS A 65 -28.10 6.84 19.32
N GLU A 66 -28.97 7.66 18.75
CA GLU A 66 -28.86 8.20 17.38
C GLU A 66 -27.42 8.70 17.07
N LYS A 67 -26.80 9.32 18.07
CA LYS A 67 -25.42 9.80 18.02
C LYS A 67 -24.39 8.70 17.69
N ASP A 68 -24.55 7.50 18.24
CA ASP A 68 -23.61 6.39 18.02
C ASP A 68 -23.72 5.85 16.58
N ILE A 69 -24.94 5.82 16.03
CA ILE A 69 -25.20 5.44 14.64
C ILE A 69 -24.62 6.49 13.69
N ASN A 70 -24.90 7.76 13.94
CA ASN A 70 -24.37 8.85 13.12
C ASN A 70 -22.83 8.87 13.15
N HIS A 71 -22.22 8.62 14.30
CA HIS A 71 -20.76 8.49 14.40
C HIS A 71 -20.24 7.30 13.58
N PHE A 72 -20.92 6.16 13.61
CA PHE A 72 -20.56 5.01 12.78
C PHE A 72 -20.57 5.34 11.28
N PHE A 73 -21.65 5.93 10.79
CA PHE A 73 -21.77 6.27 9.37
C PHE A 73 -20.77 7.34 8.97
N PHE A 74 -20.49 8.31 9.86
CA PHE A 74 -19.47 9.31 9.64
C PHE A 74 -18.08 8.69 9.46
N GLU A 75 -17.67 7.76 10.34
CA GLU A 75 -16.36 7.08 10.20
C GLU A 75 -16.29 6.26 8.91
N PHE A 76 -17.38 5.59 8.52
CA PHE A 76 -17.41 4.78 7.30
C PHE A 76 -17.37 5.64 6.03
N GLU A 77 -18.14 6.73 5.98
CA GLU A 77 -18.12 7.68 4.86
C GLU A 77 -16.74 8.32 4.69
N ASN A 78 -16.03 8.52 5.79
CA ASN A 78 -14.69 9.11 5.83
C ASN A 78 -13.57 8.07 5.93
N ILE A 79 -13.82 6.81 5.59
CA ILE A 79 -12.84 5.72 5.69
C ILE A 79 -11.53 6.02 4.94
N PHE A 80 -11.62 6.72 3.80
CA PHE A 80 -10.46 7.10 2.98
C PHE A 80 -9.81 8.44 3.40
N SER A 81 -10.31 9.14 4.42
CA SER A 81 -9.81 10.48 4.79
C SER A 81 -8.30 10.52 5.05
N SER A 82 -7.74 9.45 5.62
CA SER A 82 -6.30 9.32 5.87
C SER A 82 -5.47 8.85 4.66
N LEU A 83 -6.13 8.48 3.56
CA LEU A 83 -5.55 7.90 2.34
C LEU A 83 -6.04 8.64 1.07
N ASP A 84 -6.59 9.83 1.23
CA ASP A 84 -7.36 10.51 0.19
C ASP A 84 -6.47 10.94 -0.99
N THR A 85 -5.33 11.53 -0.66
CA THR A 85 -4.34 11.99 -1.63
C THR A 85 -3.16 11.04 -1.67
N GLU A 86 -2.42 11.09 -2.78
CA GLU A 86 -1.17 10.34 -2.92
C GLU A 86 -0.21 10.60 -1.76
N TYR A 87 -0.04 11.88 -1.39
CA TYR A 87 0.79 12.27 -0.26
C TYR A 87 0.34 11.60 1.04
N LEU A 88 -0.97 11.60 1.32
CA LEU A 88 -1.51 10.98 2.53
C LEU A 88 -1.31 9.46 2.53
N ARG A 89 -1.48 8.81 1.36
CA ARG A 89 -1.21 7.36 1.22
C ARG A 89 0.23 7.02 1.51
N PHE A 90 1.19 7.71 0.90
CA PHE A 90 2.61 7.46 1.16
C PHE A 90 2.98 7.77 2.61
N LYS A 91 2.45 8.86 3.19
CA LYS A 91 2.67 9.19 4.61
C LYS A 91 2.11 8.12 5.55
N TYR A 92 0.95 7.55 5.22
CA TYR A 92 0.36 6.46 5.98
C TYR A 92 1.19 5.19 5.84
N LEU A 93 1.59 4.85 4.62
CA LEU A 93 2.41 3.69 4.30
C LEU A 93 3.78 3.74 5.00
N GLU A 94 4.46 4.89 4.97
CA GLU A 94 5.71 5.15 5.70
C GLU A 94 5.58 4.91 7.21
N LYS A 95 4.41 5.20 7.80
CA LYS A 95 4.14 4.94 9.22
C LYS A 95 3.79 3.48 9.52
N SER A 96 3.38 2.73 8.52
CA SER A 96 2.83 1.39 8.67
C SER A 96 3.88 0.27 8.52
N ASN A 97 5.16 0.61 8.35
CA ASN A 97 6.28 -0.28 8.00
C ASN A 97 6.13 -1.03 6.65
N TYR A 98 4.98 -0.97 5.98
CA TYR A 98 4.76 -1.62 4.68
C TYR A 98 5.30 -0.84 3.46
N PHE A 99 6.23 0.09 3.66
CA PHE A 99 6.76 0.92 2.57
C PHE A 99 8.25 1.18 2.72
N VAL A 100 8.99 0.67 1.74
CA VAL A 100 10.42 0.92 1.60
C VAL A 100 10.60 2.14 0.69
N LYS A 101 11.03 3.25 1.28
CA LYS A 101 11.27 4.49 0.55
C LYS A 101 12.54 4.37 -0.30
N PRO A 102 12.53 4.85 -1.56
CA PRO A 102 13.75 5.00 -2.33
C PRO A 102 14.73 5.96 -1.62
N ILE A 103 15.99 5.55 -1.52
CA ILE A 103 17.08 6.36 -0.97
C ILE A 103 17.70 7.15 -2.12
N GLU A 104 17.76 8.47 -1.93
CA GLU A 104 18.40 9.38 -2.88
C GLU A 104 19.91 9.49 -2.59
N TYR A 105 20.72 9.47 -3.64
CA TYR A 105 22.16 9.72 -3.55
C TYR A 105 22.65 10.60 -4.70
N ILE A 106 23.73 11.34 -4.45
CA ILE A 106 24.32 12.27 -5.42
C ILE A 106 25.21 11.46 -6.38
N VAL A 107 24.90 11.50 -7.67
CA VAL A 107 25.70 10.89 -8.75
C VAL A 107 26.69 11.86 -9.37
N GLY A 108 26.49 13.15 -9.18
CA GLY A 108 27.39 14.17 -9.70
C GLY A 108 26.99 15.57 -9.29
N GLN A 109 27.88 16.52 -9.52
CA GLN A 109 27.64 17.94 -9.23
C GLN A 109 28.10 18.79 -10.41
N LYS A 110 27.32 19.81 -10.77
CA LYS A 110 27.80 20.88 -11.65
C LYS A 110 27.69 22.24 -10.98
N PRO A 111 28.56 23.20 -11.29
CA PRO A 111 28.29 24.59 -10.97
C PRO A 111 27.07 25.09 -11.77
N ASP A 112 26.03 25.60 -11.11
CA ASP A 112 24.78 26.01 -11.80
C ASP A 112 24.61 27.53 -11.87
N LYS A 113 24.74 28.26 -10.75
CA LYS A 113 24.69 29.73 -10.74
C LYS A 113 25.63 30.34 -9.70
N ILE A 114 26.12 31.54 -10.03
CA ILE A 114 26.83 32.40 -9.09
C ILE A 114 25.77 33.19 -8.31
N SER A 115 25.75 33.00 -6.99
CA SER A 115 25.00 33.86 -6.07
C SER A 115 25.99 34.40 -5.05
N ASN A 116 26.06 35.73 -4.88
CA ASN A 116 27.03 36.39 -4.00
C ASN A 116 28.50 35.96 -4.22
N ASN A 117 28.98 35.97 -5.46
CA ASN A 117 30.35 35.54 -5.84
C ASN A 117 30.73 34.10 -5.44
N LYS A 118 29.76 33.27 -5.03
CA LYS A 118 29.95 31.85 -4.77
C LYS A 118 29.17 31.02 -5.77
N THR A 119 29.85 30.05 -6.37
CA THR A 119 29.22 29.07 -7.24
C THR A 119 28.55 28.02 -6.37
N LEU A 120 27.22 27.93 -6.43
CA LEU A 120 26.49 26.86 -5.74
C LEU A 120 26.47 25.61 -6.63
N PRO A 121 26.93 24.45 -6.12
CA PRO A 121 26.84 23.19 -6.86
C PRO A 121 25.38 22.74 -6.95
N LYS A 122 24.95 22.40 -8.16
CA LYS A 122 23.73 21.64 -8.41
C LYS A 122 24.04 20.16 -8.40
N ASN A 123 23.43 19.47 -7.45
CA ASN A 123 23.50 18.03 -7.33
C ASN A 123 22.62 17.38 -8.41
N TYR A 124 23.19 16.41 -9.11
CA TYR A 124 22.46 15.40 -9.85
C TYR A 124 22.29 14.21 -8.93
N THR A 125 21.05 13.75 -8.78
CA THR A 125 20.69 12.67 -7.87
C THR A 125 20.16 11.47 -8.63
N SER A 126 20.37 10.30 -8.06
CA SER A 126 19.77 9.03 -8.47
C SER A 126 19.11 8.39 -7.25
N GLN A 127 18.24 7.41 -7.49
CA GLN A 127 17.48 6.73 -6.43
C GLN A 127 17.65 5.22 -6.54
N PHE A 128 17.71 4.56 -5.40
CA PHE A 128 17.70 3.10 -5.31
C PHE A 128 16.81 2.65 -4.15
N ILE A 129 16.26 1.44 -4.24
CA ILE A 129 15.48 0.82 -3.18
C ILE A 129 16.39 -0.17 -2.48
N HIS A 130 16.55 -0.05 -1.17
CA HIS A 130 17.30 -1.02 -0.37
C HIS A 130 16.40 -2.24 -0.16
N ILE A 131 16.51 -3.28 -1.00
CA ILE A 131 15.68 -4.50 -0.92
C ILE A 131 16.12 -5.43 0.24
N ARG A 132 17.12 -5.01 1.02
CA ARG A 132 17.81 -5.84 2.03
C ARG A 132 18.18 -5.02 3.25
N ASP A 133 17.20 -4.48 3.97
CA ASP A 133 17.45 -4.14 5.37
C ASP A 133 17.16 -5.38 6.24
N SER A 134 17.99 -5.58 7.27
CA SER A 134 17.87 -6.70 8.20
C SER A 134 16.54 -6.67 8.99
N SER A 135 15.90 -5.50 9.09
CA SER A 135 14.54 -5.33 9.59
C SER A 135 13.49 -5.88 8.64
N ASP A 136 13.66 -5.71 7.33
CA ASP A 136 12.68 -6.12 6.32
C ASP A 136 12.59 -7.65 6.22
N LEU A 137 13.72 -8.35 6.37
CA LEU A 137 13.78 -9.82 6.45
C LEU A 137 12.99 -10.39 7.64
N LYS A 138 12.98 -9.66 8.77
CA LYS A 138 12.22 -10.06 9.97
C LYS A 138 10.72 -9.74 9.85
N GLU A 139 10.34 -8.71 9.09
CA GLU A 139 8.98 -8.18 9.04
C GLU A 139 8.14 -8.75 7.90
N PHE A 140 8.74 -9.01 6.73
CA PHE A 140 8.06 -9.61 5.58
C PHE A 140 8.15 -11.15 5.55
N GLY A 141 9.04 -11.74 6.35
CA GLY A 141 9.31 -13.17 6.41
C GLY A 141 10.11 -13.65 5.20
N GLU A 142 11.26 -14.28 5.44
CA GLU A 142 12.11 -14.89 4.41
C GLU A 142 11.30 -15.79 3.46
N ASP A 143 10.31 -16.51 4.00
CA ASP A 143 9.46 -17.42 3.24
C ASP A 143 8.58 -16.73 2.19
N VAL A 144 8.11 -15.50 2.42
CA VAL A 144 7.18 -14.84 1.49
C VAL A 144 7.94 -14.26 0.29
N ILE A 145 9.06 -13.59 0.55
CA ILE A 145 9.86 -12.94 -0.50
C ILE A 145 10.51 -13.97 -1.41
N PHE A 146 10.95 -15.11 -0.84
CA PHE A 146 11.64 -16.14 -1.59
C PHE A 146 10.78 -17.34 -1.94
N SER A 147 9.48 -17.36 -1.58
CA SER A 147 8.57 -18.49 -1.89
C SER A 147 8.71 -18.99 -3.31
N ASN A 148 8.57 -18.12 -4.31
CA ASN A 148 8.71 -18.50 -5.72
C ASN A 148 10.10 -19.05 -6.07
N ALA A 149 11.16 -18.46 -5.53
CA ALA A 149 12.53 -18.91 -5.80
C ALA A 149 12.86 -20.22 -5.07
N ILE A 150 12.33 -20.41 -3.87
CA ILE A 150 12.44 -21.63 -3.06
C ILE A 150 11.65 -22.75 -3.73
N ASP A 151 10.41 -22.48 -4.16
CA ASP A 151 9.57 -23.41 -4.91
C ASP A 151 10.24 -23.84 -6.21
N GLU A 152 10.85 -22.90 -6.93
CA GLU A 152 11.61 -23.19 -8.15
C GLU A 152 12.88 -23.99 -7.86
N CYS A 153 13.63 -23.68 -6.80
CA CYS A 153 14.77 -24.49 -6.36
C CYS A 153 14.34 -25.92 -5.96
N ASN A 154 13.25 -26.07 -5.21
CA ASN A 154 12.71 -27.38 -4.82
C ASN A 154 12.22 -28.17 -6.04
N TYR A 155 11.58 -27.50 -7.00
CA TYR A 155 11.18 -28.09 -8.27
C TYR A 155 12.40 -28.59 -9.06
N LEU A 156 13.46 -27.77 -9.15
CA LEU A 156 14.71 -28.14 -9.81
C LEU A 156 15.46 -29.25 -9.09
N GLU A 157 15.41 -29.31 -7.76
CA GLU A 157 15.96 -30.43 -6.97
C GLU A 157 15.22 -31.74 -7.28
N THR A 158 13.90 -31.66 -7.50
CA THR A 158 13.07 -32.84 -7.76
C THR A 158 13.24 -33.38 -9.19
N ILE A 159 13.36 -32.49 -10.17
CA ILE A 159 13.34 -32.83 -11.60
C ILE A 159 14.75 -32.86 -12.21
N GLY A 160 15.73 -32.26 -11.54
CA GLY A 160 17.06 -32.01 -12.05
C GLY A 160 17.09 -30.90 -13.10
N ILE A 161 18.28 -30.38 -13.38
CA ILE A 161 18.50 -29.35 -14.38
C ILE A 161 18.80 -30.03 -15.71
N LYS A 162 17.94 -29.83 -16.72
CA LYS A 162 18.21 -30.32 -18.07
C LYS A 162 19.21 -29.40 -18.77
N VAL A 163 20.40 -29.91 -19.03
CA VAL A 163 21.45 -29.18 -19.73
C VAL A 163 21.77 -29.90 -21.04
N ASN A 164 21.82 -29.14 -22.13
CA ASN A 164 22.18 -29.68 -23.44
C ASN A 164 23.70 -29.63 -23.58
N GLN A 165 24.35 -30.79 -23.52
CA GLN A 165 25.80 -30.91 -23.67
C GLN A 165 26.10 -31.74 -24.91
N ASN A 166 26.77 -31.14 -25.89
CA ASN A 166 27.15 -31.77 -27.16
C ASN A 166 25.97 -32.44 -27.91
N GLY A 167 24.81 -31.79 -27.92
CA GLY A 167 23.61 -32.27 -28.64
C GLY A 167 22.88 -33.43 -27.97
N LYS A 168 23.25 -33.77 -26.72
CA LYS A 168 22.51 -34.70 -25.86
C LYS A 168 21.95 -33.95 -24.66
N GLU A 169 20.68 -34.18 -24.37
CA GLU A 169 20.03 -33.65 -23.18
C GLU A 169 20.43 -34.52 -21.98
N ILE A 170 21.06 -33.89 -20.99
CA ILE A 170 21.52 -34.54 -19.76
C ILE A 170 20.80 -33.86 -18.60
N THR A 171 20.16 -34.65 -17.74
CA THR A 171 19.59 -34.15 -16.47
C THR A 171 20.67 -34.25 -15.39
N ILE A 172 21.01 -33.12 -14.77
CA ILE A 172 21.98 -32.99 -13.68
C ILE A 172 21.24 -32.79 -12.36
#